data_AF-A0A4R6ZMB0-F1
#
_entry.id   AF-A0A4R6ZMB0-F1
#
_cell.length_a   1.000
_cell.length_b   1.000
_cell.length_c   1.000
_cell.angle_alpha   90.00
_cell.angle_beta   90.00
_cell.angle_gamma   90.00
#
_symmetry.space_group_name_H-M   'P 1'
#
loop_
_entity.id
_entity.type
_entity.pdbx_description
1 polymer ?
#
loop_
_entity_poly.entity_id
_entity_poly.type
_entity_poly.pdbx_seq_one_letter_code
_entity_poly.pdbx_strand_id
1 'polypeptide(L)'
;MIWQIVVIAIGVGLVVLGLFYSKDWHNGWLDGGGPSFDGWDSFFFSIIVGAVMLILMILPWYVMKSIFITGGLTLIYCAIWVFSF
;
A
#
# COMPACT_ATOMS: atom_id res chain seq x y z
N MET A 1 9.09 16.93 -13.16
CA MET A 1 8.27 17.72 -12.20
C MET A 1 6.96 17.01 -11.84
N ILE A 2 6.08 16.71 -12.81
CA ILE A 2 4.78 16.07 -12.52
C ILE A 2 4.88 14.71 -11.78
N TRP A 3 5.80 13.84 -12.20
CA TRP A 3 5.99 12.51 -11.58
C TRP A 3 6.47 12.58 -10.12
N GLN A 4 7.24 13.60 -9.75
CA GLN A 4 7.71 13.76 -8.38
C GLN A 4 6.59 14.22 -7.44
N ILE A 5 5.68 15.08 -7.93
CA ILE A 5 4.48 15.48 -7.19
C ILE A 5 3.58 14.26 -6.96
N VAL A 6 3.43 13.40 -7.96
CA VAL A 6 2.69 12.14 -7.84
C VAL A 6 3.32 11.23 -6.77
N VAL A 7 4.65 11.09 -6.76
CA VAL A 7 5.35 10.29 -5.73
C VAL A 7 5.16 10.86 -4.33
N ILE A 8 5.21 12.19 -4.16
CA ILE A 8 4.92 12.83 -2.86
C ILE A 8 3.48 12.56 -2.43
N ALA A 9 2.51 12.74 -3.34
CA ALA A 9 1.11 12.49 -3.03
C ALA A 9 0.86 11.04 -2.61
N ILE A 10 1.49 10.07 -3.28
CA ILE A 10 1.43 8.65 -2.92
C ILE A 10 2.11 8.40 -1.56
N GLY A 11 3.30 8.96 -1.34
CA GLY A 11 4.03 8.80 -0.09
C GLY A 11 3.27 9.35 1.12
N VAL A 12 2.72 10.57 1.00
CA VAL A 12 1.86 11.18 2.03
C VAL A 12 0.61 10.33 2.25
N GLY A 13 -0.02 9.85 1.17
CA GLY A 13 -1.16 8.94 1.25
C GLY A 13 -0.87 7.67 2.05
N LEU A 14 0.28 7.03 1.79
CA LEU A 14 0.71 5.82 2.51
C LEU A 14 1.00 6.10 4.00
N VAL A 15 1.61 7.25 4.32
CA VAL A 15 1.81 7.65 5.72
C VAL A 15 0.48 7.84 6.43
N VAL A 16 -0.45 8.58 5.81
CA VAL A 16 -1.79 8.81 6.37
C VAL A 16 -2.53 7.49 6.56
N LEU A 17 -2.53 6.62 5.56
CA LEU A 17 -3.10 5.27 5.66
C LEU A 17 -2.48 4.50 6.83
N GLY A 18 -1.15 4.51 6.98
CA GLY A 18 -0.45 3.90 8.11
C GLY A 18 -0.85 4.48 9.48
N LEU A 19 -1.02 5.81 9.59
CA LEU A 19 -1.45 6.45 10.84
C LEU A 19 -2.85 5.99 11.26
N PHE A 20 -3.80 6.01 10.33
CA PHE A 20 -5.19 5.60 10.55
C PHE A 20 -5.36 4.06 10.53
N TYR A 21 -4.34 3.31 10.13
CA TYR A 21 -4.34 1.84 10.18
C TYR A 21 -4.46 1.34 11.61
N SER A 22 -5.62 0.79 11.96
CA SER A 22 -5.91 0.24 13.29
C SER A 22 -6.04 -1.28 13.21
N LYS A 23 -5.88 -1.95 14.36
CA LYS A 23 -6.07 -3.40 14.47
C LYS A 23 -7.48 -3.81 14.03
N ASP A 24 -8.49 -3.04 14.42
CA ASP A 24 -9.89 -3.32 14.07
C ASP A 24 -10.15 -3.14 12.58
N TRP A 25 -9.54 -2.13 11.95
CA TRP A 25 -9.64 -1.95 10.50
C TRP A 25 -8.92 -3.06 9.73
N HIS A 26 -7.73 -3.48 10.18
CA HIS A 26 -7.02 -4.62 9.59
C HIS A 26 -7.86 -5.91 9.64
N ASN A 27 -8.54 -6.14 10.76
CA ASN A 27 -9.38 -7.33 10.92
C ASN A 27 -10.71 -7.23 10.15
N GLY A 28 -11.36 -6.06 10.13
CA GLY A 28 -12.66 -5.86 9.46
C GLY A 28 -12.59 -5.87 7.93
N TRP A 29 -11.40 -5.67 7.34
CA TRP A 29 -11.17 -5.83 5.91
C TRP A 29 -10.91 -7.28 5.48
N LEU A 30 -10.64 -8.20 6.42
CA LEU A 30 -10.48 -9.63 6.11
C LEU A 30 -11.81 -10.28 5.67
N ASP A 31 -12.94 -9.72 6.11
CA ASP A 31 -14.29 -10.19 5.76
C ASP A 31 -14.75 -9.66 4.38
N GLY A 32 -14.01 -8.70 3.82
CA GLY A 32 -14.25 -8.16 2.48
C GLY A 32 -13.64 -9.07 1.43
N GLY A 33 -14.46 -9.94 0.83
CA GLY A 33 -14.05 -10.87 -0.24
C GLY A 33 -13.19 -10.20 -1.31
N GLY A 34 -12.17 -10.94 -1.76
CA GLY A 34 -11.20 -10.46 -2.74
C GLY A 34 -11.85 -9.98 -4.05
N PRO A 35 -11.17 -9.09 -4.80
CA PRO A 35 -11.72 -8.50 -6.02
C PRO A 35 -11.98 -9.56 -7.10
N SER A 36 -13.19 -9.56 -7.67
CA SER A 36 -13.55 -10.39 -8.83
C SER A 36 -13.15 -9.69 -10.13
N PHE A 37 -12.34 -10.34 -10.96
CA PHE A 37 -11.96 -9.81 -12.28
C PHE A 37 -12.29 -10.81 -13.38
N ASP A 38 -12.75 -10.30 -14.53
CA ASP A 38 -13.19 -11.10 -15.69
C ASP A 38 -12.12 -11.06 -16.81
N GLY A 39 -11.79 -12.22 -17.38
CA GLY A 39 -10.77 -12.41 -18.44
C GLY A 39 -9.47 -13.13 -18.04
N TRP A 40 -8.67 -13.58 -19.03
CA TRP A 40 -7.43 -14.34 -18.82
C TRP A 40 -6.24 -13.48 -18.31
N ASP A 41 -6.05 -12.26 -18.82
CA ASP A 41 -5.03 -11.34 -18.31
C ASP A 41 -5.40 -10.83 -16.90
N SER A 42 -6.69 -10.59 -16.71
CA SER A 42 -7.31 -10.28 -15.43
C SER A 42 -7.11 -11.41 -14.40
N PHE A 43 -7.09 -12.68 -14.83
CA PHE A 43 -6.85 -13.83 -13.95
C PHE A 43 -5.43 -13.85 -13.41
N PHE A 44 -4.40 -13.70 -14.26
CA PHE A 44 -3.01 -13.65 -13.80
C PHE A 44 -2.74 -12.44 -12.90
N PHE A 45 -3.29 -11.28 -13.26
CA PHE A 45 -3.24 -10.09 -12.42
C PHE A 45 -3.93 -10.33 -11.07
N SER A 46 -5.09 -11.00 -11.05
CA SER A 46 -5.81 -11.35 -9.82
C SER A 46 -5.03 -12.33 -8.93
N ILE A 47 -4.26 -13.25 -9.50
CA ILE A 47 -3.41 -14.18 -8.73
C ILE A 47 -2.28 -13.40 -8.05
N ILE A 48 -1.59 -12.52 -8.78
CA ILE A 48 -0.47 -11.75 -8.23
C ILE A 48 -0.99 -10.78 -7.17
N VAL A 49 -2.04 -10.03 -7.48
CA VAL A 49 -2.68 -9.11 -6.52
C VAL A 49 -3.24 -9.88 -5.33
N GLY A 50 -3.87 -11.02 -5.56
CA GLY A 50 -4.40 -11.90 -4.51
C GLY A 50 -3.32 -12.48 -3.62
N ALA A 51 -2.17 -12.89 -4.17
CA ALA A 51 -1.02 -13.38 -3.41
C ALA A 51 -0.38 -12.26 -2.58
N VAL A 52 -0.22 -11.07 -3.15
CA VAL A 52 0.25 -9.89 -2.41
C VAL A 52 -0.74 -9.54 -1.30
N MET A 53 -2.04 -9.48 -1.60
CA MET A 53 -3.09 -9.23 -0.61
C MET A 53 -3.07 -10.29 0.51
N LEU A 54 -2.95 -11.58 0.18
CA LEU A 54 -2.83 -12.67 1.16
C LEU A 54 -1.62 -12.51 2.07
N ILE A 55 -0.46 -12.18 1.51
CA ILE A 55 0.76 -11.93 2.30
C ILE A 55 0.53 -10.76 3.26
N LEU A 56 -0.05 -9.65 2.76
CA LEU A 56 -0.38 -8.47 3.55
C LEU A 56 -1.46 -8.74 4.62
N MET A 57 -2.34 -9.70 4.38
CA MET A 57 -3.37 -10.15 5.34
C MET A 57 -2.81 -11.05 6.45
N ILE A 58 -1.81 -11.88 6.15
CA ILE A 58 -1.18 -12.79 7.12
C ILE A 58 -0.19 -12.05 8.03
N LEU A 59 0.39 -10.95 7.53
CA LEU A 59 1.31 -10.11 8.29
C LEU A 59 0.62 -9.51 9.53
N PRO A 60 1.25 -9.55 10.71
CA PRO A 60 0.69 -8.91 11.89
C PRO A 60 0.43 -7.42 11.64
N TRP A 61 -0.71 -6.91 12.13
CA TRP A 61 -1.17 -5.54 11.88
C TRP A 61 -0.11 -4.45 12.15
N TYR A 62 0.73 -4.63 13.17
CA TYR A 62 1.79 -3.68 13.53
C TYR A 62 2.97 -3.70 12.54
N VAL A 63 3.22 -4.84 11.87
CA VAL A 63 4.20 -4.96 10.79
C VAL A 63 3.68 -4.28 9.53
N MET A 64 2.41 -4.47 9.20
CA MET A 64 1.75 -3.76 8.10
C MET A 64 1.76 -2.24 8.32
N LYS A 65 1.41 -1.81 9.54
CA LYS A 65 1.45 -0.40 9.93
C LYS A 65 2.85 0.20 9.79
N SER A 66 3.89 -0.52 10.22
CA SER A 66 5.27 -0.04 10.12
C SER A 66 5.74 0.03 8.67
N ILE A 67 5.40 -0.94 7.81
CA ILE A 67 5.70 -0.92 6.38
C ILE A 67 5.07 0.30 5.70
N PHE A 68 3.81 0.62 5.99
CA PHE A 68 3.16 1.79 5.40
C PHE A 68 3.78 3.11 5.84
N ILE A 69 4.09 3.25 7.14
CA ILE A 69 4.72 4.47 7.66
C ILE A 69 6.14 4.62 7.09
N THR A 70 6.96 3.57 7.17
CA THR A 70 8.35 3.61 6.70
C THR A 70 8.44 3.74 5.19
N GLY A 71 7.68 2.94 4.43
CA GLY A 71 7.62 3.03 2.97
C GLY A 71 7.11 4.38 2.48
N GLY A 72 6.09 4.95 3.13
CA GLY A 72 5.60 6.29 2.83
C GLY A 72 6.66 7.38 3.09
N LEU A 73 7.37 7.31 4.22
CA LEU A 73 8.48 8.22 4.53
C LEU A 73 9.65 8.08 3.55
N THR A 74 9.99 6.86 3.14
CA THR A 74 11.03 6.59 2.13
C THR A 74 10.66 7.23 0.79
N LEU A 75 9.40 7.11 0.34
CA LEU A 75 8.95 7.72 -0.92
C LEU A 75 8.99 9.26 -0.85
N ILE A 76 8.59 9.84 0.28
CA ILE A 76 8.71 11.28 0.52
C ILE A 76 10.19 11.71 0.47
N TYR A 77 11.07 10.98 1.16
CA TYR A 77 12.50 11.25 1.15
C TYR A 77 13.11 11.16 -0.25
N CYS A 78 12.82 10.09 -1.01
CA CYS A 78 13.29 9.93 -2.37
C CYS A 78 12.82 11.08 -3.28
N ALA A 79 11.56 11.51 -3.15
CA ALA A 79 11.07 12.64 -3.92
C ALA A 79 11.80 13.95 -3.55
N ILE A 80 12.00 14.23 -2.25
CA ILE A 80 12.72 15.42 -1.78
C ILE A 80 14.18 15.42 -2.24
N TRP A 81 14.85 14.28 -2.18
CA TRP A 81 16.24 14.15 -2.64
C TRP A 81 16.38 14.51 -4.12
N VAL A 82 15.45 14.05 -4.97
CA VAL A 82 15.40 14.41 -6.39
C VAL A 82 14.99 15.87 -6.62
N PHE A 83 14.36 16.56 -5.66
CA PHE A 83 14.10 18.01 -5.75
C PHE A 83 15.29 18.88 -5.30
N SER A 84 16.21 18.30 -4.55
CA SER A 84 17.33 19.03 -3.91
C SER A 84 18.60 19.07 -4.76
N PHE A 85 18.65 18.29 -5.85
CA PHE A 85 19.73 18.20 -6.84
C PHE A 85 19.17 18.32 -8.26
#